data_AF-A0A4U0S274-F1
#
_entry.id   AF-A0A4U0S274-F1
#
_cell.length_a   1.000
_cell.length_b   1.000
_cell.length_c   1.000
_cell.angle_alpha   90.00
_cell.angle_beta   90.00
_cell.angle_gamma   90.00
#
_symmetry.space_group_name_H-M   'P 1'
#
loop_
_entity.id
_entity.type
_entity.pdbx_description
1 polymer ?
#
loop_
_entity_poly.entity_id
_entity_poly.type
_entity_poly.pdbx_seq_one_letter_code
_entity_poly.pdbx_strand_id
1 'polypeptide(L)'
;MTRFLTPQELLQVAQTLPGDPACHDLGVLDGICARARARYMGRDVYGSDWLKAAAMLESTALHEPLEDKNLFFAWLVAEVFLNTNGIYMQYEPEDPSPWCCGRSTRAQASRRSPPSSGPGRPPDLLSPVCHASRRVRVFAL
;
A
#
# COMPACT_ATOMS: atom_id res chain seq x y z
N MET A 1 -19.85 2.78 -2.42
CA MET A 1 -19.69 3.65 -1.24
C MET A 1 -18.22 3.73 -0.95
N THR A 2 -17.61 4.91 -0.97
CA THR A 2 -16.19 5.09 -0.69
C THR A 2 -15.94 5.05 0.82
N ARG A 3 -15.04 4.19 1.29
CA ARG A 3 -14.53 4.17 2.67
C ARG A 3 -13.30 5.07 2.74
N PHE A 4 -13.36 6.07 3.60
CA PHE A 4 -12.25 6.99 3.84
C PHE A 4 -11.34 6.49 4.96
N LEU A 5 -10.05 6.80 4.85
CA LEU A 5 -9.08 6.54 5.91
C LEU A 5 -9.17 7.59 7.01
N THR A 6 -8.85 7.19 8.24
CA THR A 6 -8.70 8.10 9.38
C THR A 6 -7.23 8.43 9.65
N PRO A 7 -6.91 9.56 10.31
CA PRO A 7 -5.53 9.86 10.71
C PRO A 7 -4.89 8.75 11.55
N GLN A 8 -5.67 8.06 12.39
CA GLN A 8 -5.21 6.92 13.18
C GLN A 8 -4.80 5.75 12.28
N GLU A 9 -5.55 5.47 11.22
CA GLU A 9 -5.17 4.44 10.24
C GLU A 9 -3.90 4.86 9.47
N LEU A 10 -3.73 6.15 9.16
CA LEU A 10 -2.49 6.65 8.55
C LEU A 10 -1.28 6.46 9.47
N LEU A 11 -1.42 6.65 10.78
CA LEU A 11 -0.36 6.35 11.74
C LEU A 11 -0.06 4.85 11.83
N GLN A 12 -1.08 4.00 11.76
CA GLN A 12 -0.87 2.54 11.69
C GLN A 12 -0.13 2.14 10.42
N VAL A 13 -0.39 2.83 9.30
CA VAL A 13 0.35 2.63 8.05
C VAL A 13 1.80 3.07 8.22
N ALA A 14 2.06 4.21 8.87
CA ALA A 14 3.41 4.70 9.15
C ALA A 14 4.24 3.72 9.99
N GLN A 15 3.63 3.05 10.98
CA GLN A 15 4.28 2.01 11.79
C GLN A 15 4.74 0.79 10.99
N THR A 16 4.18 0.57 9.79
CA THR A 16 4.63 -0.52 8.91
C THR A 16 5.84 -0.16 8.07
N LEU A 17 6.28 1.10 8.10
CA LEU A 17 7.46 1.57 7.38
C LEU A 17 8.73 1.09 8.09
N PRO A 18 9.79 0.77 7.34
CA PRO A 18 11.05 0.37 7.93
C PRO A 18 11.63 1.52 8.77
N GLY A 19 12.02 1.22 10.01
CA GLY A 19 12.60 2.20 10.92
C GLY A 19 11.59 3.02 11.73
N ASP A 20 10.28 2.78 11.57
CA ASP A 20 9.21 3.41 12.35
C ASP A 20 9.38 4.93 12.49
N PRO A 21 9.33 5.68 11.35
CA PRO A 21 9.55 7.12 11.38
C PRO A 21 8.47 7.81 12.23
N ALA A 22 8.90 8.68 13.14
CA ALA A 22 7.96 9.41 13.97
C ALA A 22 7.15 10.41 13.14
N CYS A 23 5.90 10.62 13.53
CA CYS A 23 5.07 11.67 12.96
C CYS A 23 5.41 13.01 13.61
N HIS A 24 5.79 13.98 12.78
CA HIS A 24 6.13 15.33 13.25
C HIS A 24 4.89 16.23 13.35
N ASP A 25 3.91 16.05 12.46
CA ASP A 25 2.69 16.87 12.43
C ASP A 25 1.40 16.05 12.19
N LEU A 26 0.62 15.89 13.25
CA LEU A 26 -0.68 15.22 13.21
C LEU A 26 -1.76 16.04 12.48
N GLY A 27 -1.65 17.37 12.47
CA GLY A 27 -2.58 18.25 11.77
C GLY A 27 -2.50 18.09 10.25
N VAL A 28 -1.30 17.80 9.74
CA VAL A 28 -1.11 17.46 8.32
C VAL A 28 -1.84 16.16 7.95
N LEU A 29 -1.78 15.13 8.80
CA LEU A 29 -2.51 13.88 8.56
C LEU A 29 -4.03 14.09 8.50
N ASP A 30 -4.57 14.92 9.39
CA ASP A 30 -5.99 15.27 9.34
C ASP A 30 -6.34 16.08 8.08
N GLY A 31 -5.46 17.02 7.68
CA GLY A 31 -5.60 17.77 6.43
C GLY A 31 -5.63 16.88 5.18
N ILE A 32 -4.79 15.84 5.12
CA ILE A 32 -4.78 14.85 4.04
C ILE A 32 -6.13 14.13 3.95
N CYS A 33 -6.66 13.64 5.09
CA CYS A 33 -7.96 13.00 5.17
C CYS A 33 -9.12 13.95 4.81
N ALA A 34 -9.06 15.20 5.27
CA ALA A 34 -10.06 16.21 5.01
C ALA A 34 -10.11 16.58 3.51
N ARG A 35 -8.96 16.72 2.86
CA ARG A 35 -8.87 17.00 1.42
C ARG A 35 -9.53 15.89 0.62
N ALA A 36 -9.24 14.62 0.90
CA ALA A 36 -9.88 13.49 0.21
C ALA A 36 -11.41 13.47 0.36
N ARG A 37 -11.92 13.98 1.49
CA ARG A 37 -13.34 14.05 1.84
C ARG A 37 -14.01 15.36 1.40
N ALA A 38 -13.30 16.27 0.74
CA ALA A 38 -13.81 17.58 0.39
C ALA A 38 -15.02 17.49 -0.54
N ARG A 39 -16.10 18.18 -0.14
CA ARG A 39 -17.38 18.23 -0.87
C ARG A 39 -17.85 19.67 -0.97
N TYR A 40 -18.15 20.13 -2.18
CA TYR A 40 -18.67 21.47 -2.46
C TYR A 40 -19.98 21.39 -3.22
N MET A 41 -20.95 22.23 -2.82
CA MET A 41 -22.28 22.30 -3.47
C MET A 41 -22.97 20.93 -3.61
N GLY A 42 -22.79 20.06 -2.61
CA GLY A 42 -23.35 18.71 -2.62
C GLY A 42 -22.65 17.73 -3.58
N ARG A 43 -21.48 18.07 -4.12
CA ARG A 43 -20.69 17.20 -5.02
C ARG A 43 -19.29 16.98 -4.47
N ASP A 44 -18.79 15.76 -4.59
CA ASP A 44 -17.41 15.46 -4.23
C ASP A 44 -16.47 16.27 -5.13
N VAL A 45 -15.48 16.94 -4.53
CA VAL A 45 -14.46 17.67 -5.31
C VAL A 45 -13.67 16.70 -6.18
N TYR A 46 -13.36 15.54 -5.62
CA TYR A 46 -12.70 14.43 -6.30
C TYR A 46 -13.76 13.37 -6.67
N GLY A 47 -14.14 13.32 -7.95
CA GLY A 47 -15.27 12.51 -8.41
C GLY A 47 -15.04 10.99 -8.44
N SER A 48 -13.79 10.54 -8.37
CA SER A 48 -13.43 9.11 -8.38
C SER A 48 -12.49 8.75 -7.23
N ASP A 49 -12.46 7.48 -6.87
CA ASP A 49 -11.56 6.98 -5.81
C ASP A 49 -10.09 7.16 -6.22
N TRP A 50 -9.77 7.09 -7.52
CA TRP A 50 -8.44 7.42 -8.05
C TRP A 50 -8.05 8.88 -7.81
N LEU A 51 -8.97 9.82 -8.03
CA LEU A 51 -8.72 11.24 -7.78
C LEU A 51 -8.55 11.53 -6.28
N LYS A 52 -9.32 10.86 -5.43
CA LYS A 52 -9.19 10.94 -3.96
C LYS A 52 -7.83 10.41 -3.51
N ALA A 53 -7.41 9.25 -4.04
CA ALA A 53 -6.10 8.66 -3.76
C ALA A 53 -4.94 9.57 -4.23
N ALA A 54 -5.06 10.13 -5.44
CA ALA A 54 -4.06 11.05 -5.99
C ALA A 54 -3.94 12.33 -5.13
N ALA A 55 -5.06 12.87 -4.65
CA ALA A 55 -5.06 14.02 -3.76
C ALA A 55 -4.37 13.73 -2.41
N MET A 56 -4.57 12.52 -1.86
CA MET A 56 -3.88 12.10 -0.64
C MET A 56 -2.37 11.92 -0.87
N LEU A 57 -2.00 11.28 -1.99
CA LEU A 57 -0.60 11.10 -2.38
C LEU A 57 0.11 12.45 -2.53
N GLU A 58 -0.48 13.36 -3.32
CA GLU A 58 0.04 14.72 -3.54
C GLU A 58 0.24 15.45 -2.21
N SER A 59 -0.78 15.45 -1.35
CA SER A 59 -0.71 16.17 -0.07
C SER A 59 0.36 15.61 0.85
N THR A 60 0.49 14.29 0.89
CA THR A 60 1.49 13.62 1.73
C THR A 60 2.90 13.89 1.20
N ALA A 61 3.10 13.85 -0.12
CA ALA A 61 4.38 14.11 -0.75
C ALA A 61 4.83 15.57 -0.61
N LEU A 62 3.89 16.53 -0.54
CA LEU A 62 4.21 17.96 -0.41
C LEU A 62 4.39 18.42 1.04
N HIS A 63 3.63 17.86 1.98
CA HIS A 63 3.65 18.31 3.38
C HIS A 63 4.53 17.46 4.29
N GLU A 64 5.01 16.31 3.83
CA GLU A 64 6.03 15.49 4.50
C GLU A 64 5.75 15.29 6.02
N PRO A 65 4.65 14.60 6.40
CA PRO A 65 4.21 14.52 7.79
C PRO A 65 5.11 13.69 8.73
N LEU A 66 6.06 12.93 8.17
CA LEU A 66 6.97 12.04 8.90
C LEU A 66 8.41 12.56 8.85
N GLU A 67 9.23 12.14 9.82
CA GLU A 67 10.65 12.49 9.85
C GLU A 67 11.45 11.95 8.65
N ASP A 68 11.07 10.77 8.13
CA ASP A 68 11.73 10.12 7.00
C ASP A 68 10.70 9.33 6.17
N LYS A 69 11.10 8.97 4.94
CA LYS A 69 10.35 8.06 4.04
C LYS A 69 9.00 8.59 3.58
N ASN A 70 8.84 9.91 3.55
CA ASN A 70 7.60 10.58 3.13
C ASN A 70 7.13 10.18 1.73
N LEU A 71 8.04 10.03 0.76
CA LEU A 71 7.68 9.59 -0.59
C LEU A 71 7.13 8.17 -0.62
N PHE A 72 7.72 7.26 0.16
CA PHE A 72 7.23 5.88 0.25
C PHE A 72 5.92 5.81 1.03
N PHE A 73 5.79 6.61 2.09
CA PHE A 73 4.54 6.75 2.82
C PHE A 73 3.41 7.29 1.93
N ALA A 74 3.66 8.32 1.12
CA ALA A 74 2.68 8.88 0.21
C ALA A 74 2.12 7.83 -0.76
N TRP A 75 2.99 6.98 -1.31
CA TRP A 75 2.58 5.86 -2.15
C TRP A 75 1.74 4.84 -1.38
N LEU A 76 2.20 4.45 -0.18
CA LEU A 76 1.51 3.47 0.67
C LEU A 76 0.13 3.96 1.11
N VAL A 77 -0.03 5.26 1.41
CA VAL A 77 -1.32 5.87 1.74
C VAL A 77 -2.30 5.74 0.57
N ALA A 78 -1.85 6.01 -0.65
CA ALA A 78 -2.68 5.86 -1.85
C ALA A 78 -3.05 4.40 -2.13
N GLU A 79 -2.09 3.48 -2.00
CA GLU A 79 -2.31 2.05 -2.17
C GLU A 79 -3.33 1.52 -1.14
N VAL A 80 -3.15 1.85 0.14
CA VAL A 80 -4.05 1.43 1.22
C VAL A 80 -5.45 2.00 1.03
N PHE A 81 -5.57 3.26 0.61
CA PHE A 81 -6.88 3.88 0.33
C PHE A 81 -7.61 3.15 -0.80
N LEU A 82 -6.91 2.84 -1.90
CA LEU A 82 -7.52 2.12 -3.02
C LEU A 82 -7.88 0.69 -2.64
N ASN A 83 -6.99 -0.02 -1.94
CA ASN A 83 -7.21 -1.40 -1.50
C ASN A 83 -8.42 -1.50 -0.56
N THR A 84 -8.56 -0.53 0.34
CA THR A 84 -9.72 -0.37 1.23
C THR A 84 -11.04 -0.22 0.45
N ASN A 85 -10.97 0.33 -0.76
CA ASN A 85 -12.11 0.50 -1.68
C ASN A 85 -12.20 -0.61 -2.74
N GLY A 86 -11.41 -1.69 -2.61
CA GLY A 86 -11.41 -2.84 -3.52
C GLY A 86 -10.67 -2.62 -4.85
N ILE A 87 -9.91 -1.53 -4.97
CA ILE A 87 -9.12 -1.19 -6.14
C ILE A 87 -7.66 -1.56 -5.85
N TYR A 88 -7.07 -2.38 -6.72
CA TYR A 88 -5.69 -2.83 -6.56
C TYR A 88 -4.81 -2.19 -7.64
N MET A 89 -3.72 -1.53 -7.22
CA MET A 89 -2.70 -1.07 -8.16
C MET A 89 -1.89 -2.27 -8.64
N GLN A 90 -1.77 -2.41 -9.96
CA GLN A 90 -0.82 -3.32 -10.57
C GLN A 90 0.39 -2.50 -10.99
N TYR A 91 1.48 -2.69 -10.28
CA TYR A 91 2.76 -2.09 -10.60
C TYR A 91 3.81 -3.19 -10.63
N GLU A 92 4.57 -3.23 -11.71
CA GLU A 92 5.74 -4.09 -11.82
C GLU A 92 6.97 -3.21 -11.59
N PRO A 93 7.66 -3.37 -10.45
CA PRO A 93 8.82 -2.55 -10.17
C PRO A 93 9.95 -2.85 -11.14
N GLU A 94 10.59 -1.80 -11.65
CA GLU A 94 11.80 -1.93 -12.48
C GLU A 94 12.99 -2.46 -11.65
N ASP A 95 12.99 -2.18 -10.34
CA ASP A 95 13.97 -2.70 -9.37
C ASP A 95 13.25 -3.41 -8.19
N PRO A 96 13.45 -4.72 -7.98
CA PRO A 96 12.74 -5.55 -6.98
C PRO A 96 13.22 -5.30 -5.54
N SER A 97 13.47 -4.05 -5.16
CA SER A 97 13.82 -3.74 -3.78
C SER A 97 12.71 -4.25 -2.83
N PRO A 98 13.07 -4.79 -1.66
CA PRO A 98 12.12 -5.47 -0.77
C PRO A 98 11.02 -4.55 -0.20
N TRP A 99 11.18 -3.23 -0.31
CA TRP A 99 10.14 -2.27 0.05
C TRP A 99 9.18 -1.96 -1.12
N CYS A 100 9.65 -2.04 -2.38
CA CYS A 100 8.78 -2.02 -3.56
C CYS A 100 7.91 -3.29 -3.63
N CYS A 101 8.47 -4.45 -3.29
CA CYS A 101 7.80 -5.76 -3.33
C CYS A 101 7.43 -6.28 -1.94
N GLY A 102 6.48 -5.61 -1.25
CA GLY A 102 6.10 -6.01 0.11
C GLY A 102 4.67 -6.52 0.32
N ARG A 103 3.69 -6.16 -0.53
CA ARG A 103 2.27 -6.30 -0.12
C ARG A 103 1.28 -6.83 -1.18
N SER A 104 1.64 -6.87 -2.47
CA SER A 104 0.65 -7.16 -3.54
C SER A 104 0.46 -8.64 -3.91
N THR A 105 1.30 -9.58 -3.47
CA THR A 105 1.21 -11.00 -3.86
C THR A 105 0.27 -11.84 -2.99
N ARG A 106 -1.00 -11.43 -2.85
CA ARG A 106 -2.07 -12.41 -2.53
C ARG A 106 -2.85 -12.87 -3.77
N ALA A 107 -2.77 -12.14 -4.89
CA ALA A 107 -3.58 -12.40 -6.09
C ALA A 107 -2.83 -13.06 -7.27
N GLN A 108 -1.49 -13.17 -7.26
CA GLN A 108 -0.72 -13.68 -8.41
C GLN A 108 -0.35 -15.18 -8.35
N ALA A 109 -0.80 -15.92 -7.32
CA ALA A 109 -0.50 -17.34 -7.21
C ALA A 109 -1.32 -18.25 -8.16
N SER A 110 -2.39 -17.75 -8.79
CA SER A 110 -3.34 -18.59 -9.55
C SER A 110 -3.20 -18.55 -11.07
N ARG A 111 -2.16 -17.92 -11.64
CA ARG A 111 -1.95 -17.84 -13.10
C ARG A 111 -0.53 -18.22 -13.53
N ARG A 112 -0.06 -19.40 -13.13
CA ARG A 112 0.98 -20.11 -13.89
C ARG A 112 0.37 -21.37 -14.48
N SER A 113 0.02 -21.31 -15.76
CA SER A 113 -0.22 -22.49 -16.57
C SER A 113 1.06 -23.36 -16.58
N PRO A 114 0.97 -24.69 -16.49
CA PRO A 114 2.16 -25.54 -16.50
C PRO A 114 2.83 -25.51 -17.89
N PRO A 115 4.18 -25.41 -17.96
CA PRO A 115 4.87 -25.59 -19.23
C PRO A 115 4.76 -27.05 -19.69
N SER A 116 4.37 -27.24 -20.94
CA SER A 116 4.30 -28.53 -21.63
C SER A 116 5.70 -29.16 -21.78
N SER A 117 5.89 -30.30 -21.10
CA SER A 117 6.73 -31.48 -21.44
C SER A 117 8.00 -31.35 -22.30
N GLY A 118 9.16 -31.70 -21.71
CA GLY A 118 10.37 -32.19 -22.39
C GLY A 118 11.52 -32.48 -21.39
N PRO A 119 12.31 -33.57 -21.53
CA PRO A 119 12.90 -34.26 -20.36
C PRO A 119 14.39 -33.94 -20.06
N GLY A 120 14.78 -34.10 -18.79
CA GLY A 120 16.11 -34.61 -18.42
C GLY A 120 17.13 -33.62 -17.83
N ARG A 121 17.05 -33.36 -16.51
CA ARG A 121 18.21 -33.22 -15.61
C ARG A 121 17.73 -33.23 -14.15
N PRO A 122 18.35 -33.98 -13.21
CA PRO A 122 18.01 -33.85 -11.80
C PRO A 122 18.76 -32.65 -11.21
N PRO A 123 18.07 -31.67 -10.58
CA PRO A 123 18.75 -30.70 -9.75
C PRO A 123 18.89 -31.23 -8.32
N ASP A 124 20.11 -31.09 -7.82
CA ASP A 124 20.55 -31.46 -6.48
C ASP A 124 19.61 -30.98 -5.38
N LEU A 125 19.30 -31.92 -4.49
CA LEU A 125 18.77 -31.67 -3.17
C LEU A 125 19.77 -30.83 -2.38
N LEU A 126 19.35 -29.64 -1.93
CA LEU A 126 19.35 -29.21 -0.52
C LEU A 126 19.05 -27.70 -0.45
N SER A 127 17.76 -27.39 -0.49
CA SER A 127 17.19 -26.17 0.09
C SER A 127 17.17 -26.28 1.62
N PRO A 128 17.62 -25.27 2.38
CA PRO A 128 17.07 -25.03 3.70
C PRO A 128 15.85 -24.10 3.57
N VAL A 129 14.71 -24.77 3.56
CA VAL A 129 13.40 -24.35 4.09
C VAL A 129 13.46 -23.05 4.91
N CYS A 130 13.04 -21.92 4.34
CA CYS A 130 12.58 -20.79 5.14
C CYS A 130 11.17 -21.10 5.63
N HIS A 131 11.08 -21.44 6.92
CA HIS A 131 9.83 -21.69 7.61
C HIS A 131 8.85 -20.53 7.48
N ALA A 132 7.72 -20.81 6.84
CA ALA A 132 6.50 -20.05 6.99
C ALA A 132 6.00 -20.14 8.46
N SER A 133 6.13 -19.03 9.18
CA SER A 133 5.43 -18.71 10.44
C SER A 133 5.76 -17.24 10.76
N ARG A 134 4.86 -16.32 11.06
CA ARG A 134 3.50 -16.39 11.60
C ARG A 134 2.69 -15.17 11.12
N ARG A 135 1.40 -15.41 11.02
CA ARG A 135 0.28 -14.47 10.88
C ARG A 135 0.52 -13.12 11.57
N VAL A 136 0.51 -12.03 10.79
CA VAL A 136 -0.03 -10.75 11.25
C VAL A 136 -1.40 -10.60 10.60
N ARG A 137 -2.43 -11.00 11.35
CA ARG A 137 -3.80 -10.58 11.06
C ARG A 137 -3.88 -9.11 11.41
N VAL A 138 -3.91 -8.24 10.40
CA VAL A 138 -4.52 -6.92 10.53
C VAL A 138 -5.62 -6.87 9.47
N PHE A 139 -6.80 -6.44 9.90
CA PHE A 139 -8.13 -6.42 9.26
C PHE A 139 -9.14 -7.46 9.78
N ALA A 140 -9.83 -7.04 10.85
CA ALA A 140 -11.24 -7.31 11.10
C ALA A 140 -11.77 -6.19 12.03
N LEU A 141 -12.51 -5.25 11.45
CA LEU A 141 -13.68 -4.62 12.07
C LEU A 141 -14.78 -4.62 11.00
#